data_AF-A0A1M6NP48-F1
#
_entry.id   AF-A0A1M6NP48-F1
#
_cell.length_a   1.000
_cell.length_b   1.000
_cell.length_c   1.000
_cell.angle_alpha   90.00
_cell.angle_beta   90.00
_cell.angle_gamma   90.00
#
_symmetry.space_group_name_H-M   'P 1'
#
loop_
_entity.id
_entity.type
_entity.pdbx_description
1 polymer ?
#
loop_
_entity_poly.entity_id
_entity_poly.type
_entity_poly.pdbx_seq_one_letter_code
_entity_poly.pdbx_strand_id
1 'polypeptide(L)'
;GTTADPFKVEDLSIVTAKLANDAVTSVKILDNAVTPLKVDASIAGTGLIRSATGVLSVDGTAITGDGNITSSDLTVGGDLNALLGDVTLEIAAGAVGITELADGAVTSAKIVDKAITLSKLEDGTSDGQVMQWDNGTSSWTLVDLGSVTVTENDGVIGNEVVGATDGTLIRSGSGTTISPYTLDVSADGITNAELADNAVQTENILSGGTDKVLVTDALGTVEWIDKTFLNTDEQDLTSATLTGTSLEIAIENGAPVTVNLASLVDDADSDPTNEYNTGISFDGANLTVTDGGGNQTINISGVNTDTQDLSIDATGKIISLVDGGSVTINADDA
;
A
#
# COMPACT_ATOMS: atom_id res chain seq x y z
N GLY A 1 -128.07 54.28 -9.11
CA GLY A 1 -128.85 54.55 -7.89
C GLY A 1 -130.21 55.17 -8.20
N THR A 2 -131.12 55.16 -7.23
CA THR A 2 -132.39 55.92 -7.28
C THR A 2 -132.13 57.38 -6.89
N THR A 3 -133.15 58.25 -7.01
CA THR A 3 -133.05 59.67 -6.61
C THR A 3 -132.67 59.86 -5.13
N ALA A 4 -132.98 58.88 -4.27
CA ALA A 4 -132.66 58.92 -2.84
C ALA A 4 -131.26 58.36 -2.50
N ASP A 5 -130.62 57.65 -3.43
CA ASP A 5 -129.34 56.97 -3.20
C ASP A 5 -128.55 56.91 -4.52
N PRO A 6 -128.13 58.07 -5.06
CA PRO A 6 -127.66 58.18 -6.44
C PRO A 6 -126.39 57.37 -6.71
N PHE A 7 -125.57 57.15 -5.69
CA PHE A 7 -124.30 56.42 -5.75
C PHE A 7 -124.42 54.92 -5.46
N LYS A 8 -125.64 54.37 -5.33
CA LYS A 8 -125.82 52.93 -5.27
C LYS A 8 -125.32 52.29 -6.56
N VAL A 9 -124.27 51.49 -6.39
CA VAL A 9 -123.72 50.57 -7.36
C VAL A 9 -124.49 49.26 -7.20
N GLU A 10 -125.06 48.75 -8.29
CA GLU A 10 -125.66 47.42 -8.30
C GLU A 10 -124.58 46.34 -8.12
N ASP A 11 -124.95 45.17 -7.61
CA ASP A 11 -124.00 44.09 -7.38
C ASP A 11 -123.25 43.73 -8.67
N LEU A 12 -121.95 43.43 -8.56
CA LEU A 12 -121.02 43.16 -9.68
C LEU A 12 -120.96 44.25 -10.79
N SER A 13 -121.54 45.42 -10.58
CA SER A 13 -121.69 46.42 -11.67
C SER A 13 -120.43 47.25 -11.94
N ILE A 14 -119.39 47.13 -11.12
CA ILE A 14 -118.05 47.67 -11.41
C ILE A 14 -117.30 46.64 -12.24
N VAL A 15 -117.23 46.89 -13.54
CA VAL A 15 -116.50 46.07 -14.51
C VAL A 15 -115.22 46.79 -14.92
N THR A 16 -114.27 46.06 -15.53
CA THR A 16 -112.96 46.59 -15.95
C THR A 16 -113.07 47.89 -16.75
N ALA A 17 -114.01 48.00 -17.69
CA ALA A 17 -114.18 49.21 -18.52
C ALA A 17 -114.62 50.47 -17.73
N LYS A 18 -115.11 50.32 -16.50
CA LYS A 18 -115.50 51.42 -15.60
C LYS A 18 -114.37 51.83 -14.65
N LEU A 19 -113.28 51.07 -14.62
CA LEU A 19 -112.04 51.42 -13.92
C LEU A 19 -110.99 51.78 -14.97
N ALA A 20 -110.61 53.04 -15.04
CA ALA A 20 -109.45 53.43 -15.84
C ALA A 20 -108.19 52.71 -15.33
N ASN A 21 -107.18 52.55 -16.20
CA ASN A 21 -105.87 52.10 -15.76
C ASN A 21 -105.39 52.97 -14.59
N ASP A 22 -104.79 52.33 -13.58
CA ASP A 22 -104.31 52.97 -12.34
C ASP A 22 -105.39 53.66 -11.48
N ALA A 23 -106.69 53.47 -11.80
CA ALA A 23 -107.77 54.06 -11.02
C ALA A 23 -107.82 53.54 -9.58
N VAL A 24 -107.34 52.32 -9.32
CA VAL A 24 -107.19 51.75 -7.98
C VAL A 24 -105.73 51.87 -7.55
N THR A 25 -105.40 52.96 -6.87
CA THR A 25 -104.08 53.21 -6.30
C THR A 25 -103.97 52.63 -4.90
N SER A 26 -102.76 52.51 -4.36
CA SER A 26 -102.52 51.99 -3.01
C SER A 26 -103.34 52.68 -1.92
N VAL A 27 -103.55 54.01 -1.98
CA VAL A 27 -104.35 54.74 -0.98
C VAL A 27 -105.84 54.34 -0.97
N LYS A 28 -106.36 53.78 -2.08
CA LYS A 28 -107.75 53.29 -2.18
C LYS A 28 -107.89 51.86 -1.65
N ILE A 29 -106.77 51.19 -1.36
CA ILE A 29 -106.72 49.86 -0.75
C ILE A 29 -106.21 50.05 0.68
N LEU A 30 -107.09 49.94 1.67
CA LEU A 30 -106.68 49.98 3.07
C LEU A 30 -105.67 48.84 3.38
N ASP A 31 -104.80 49.05 4.36
CA ASP A 31 -103.90 48.01 4.85
C ASP A 31 -104.68 46.72 5.17
N ASN A 32 -104.16 45.58 4.72
CA ASN A 32 -104.79 44.25 4.83
C ASN A 32 -106.13 44.07 4.08
N ALA A 33 -106.58 45.03 3.25
CA ALA A 33 -107.82 44.88 2.47
C ALA A 33 -107.74 43.76 1.42
N VAL A 34 -106.55 43.53 0.85
CA VAL A 34 -106.24 42.36 0.01
C VAL A 34 -105.69 41.28 0.93
N THR A 35 -106.58 40.40 1.41
CA THR A 35 -106.20 39.24 2.21
C THR A 35 -105.54 38.19 1.32
N PRO A 36 -104.77 37.24 1.89
CA PRO A 36 -104.03 36.28 1.09
C PRO A 36 -104.93 35.41 0.17
N LEU A 37 -106.17 35.13 0.59
CA LEU A 37 -107.19 34.44 -0.23
C LEU A 37 -107.72 35.26 -1.43
N LYS A 38 -107.55 36.58 -1.42
CA LYS A 38 -107.96 37.48 -2.52
C LYS A 38 -106.89 37.58 -3.61
N VAL A 39 -105.70 37.03 -3.40
CA VAL A 39 -104.65 36.93 -4.42
C VAL A 39 -104.89 35.66 -5.24
N ASP A 40 -105.01 35.81 -6.55
CA ASP A 40 -105.23 34.68 -7.44
C ASP A 40 -104.07 33.68 -7.37
N ALA A 41 -104.37 32.38 -7.46
CA ALA A 41 -103.37 31.33 -7.39
C ALA A 41 -102.36 31.42 -8.55
N SER A 42 -102.77 31.96 -9.69
CA SER A 42 -101.93 32.13 -10.89
C SER A 42 -100.92 33.27 -10.77
N ILE A 43 -101.03 34.14 -9.76
CA ILE A 43 -100.02 35.18 -9.47
C ILE A 43 -98.78 34.57 -8.82
N ALA A 44 -98.89 33.37 -8.24
CA ALA A 44 -97.74 32.56 -7.86
C ALA A 44 -97.06 32.05 -9.16
N GLY A 45 -96.20 32.89 -9.74
CA GLY A 45 -95.37 32.52 -10.87
C GLY A 45 -94.33 31.45 -10.49
N THR A 46 -93.45 31.11 -11.42
CA THR A 46 -92.32 30.20 -11.15
C THR A 46 -91.47 30.75 -10.01
N GLY A 47 -91.34 30.02 -8.89
CA GLY A 47 -90.55 30.44 -7.72
C GLY A 47 -91.36 30.81 -6.47
N LEU A 48 -92.69 30.93 -6.57
CA LEU A 48 -93.56 31.23 -5.43
C LEU A 48 -94.66 30.17 -5.29
N ILE A 49 -95.00 29.79 -4.05
CA ILE A 49 -96.14 28.95 -3.71
C ILE A 49 -97.16 29.74 -2.90
N ARG A 50 -98.44 29.43 -3.10
CA ARG A 50 -99.51 29.92 -2.24
C ARG A 50 -99.85 28.86 -1.20
N SER A 51 -99.77 29.20 0.09
CA SER A 51 -100.19 28.31 1.17
C SER A 51 -101.70 28.08 1.15
N ALA A 52 -102.17 27.08 1.91
CA ALA A 52 -103.62 26.88 2.14
C ALA A 52 -104.30 28.09 2.81
N THR A 53 -103.53 28.94 3.51
CA THR A 53 -104.01 30.19 4.12
C THR A 53 -103.96 31.39 3.15
N GLY A 54 -103.53 31.16 1.90
CA GLY A 54 -103.46 32.15 0.83
C GLY A 54 -102.16 32.96 0.78
N VAL A 55 -101.24 32.77 1.72
CA VAL A 55 -99.98 33.54 1.80
C VAL A 55 -99.05 33.12 0.67
N LEU A 56 -98.51 34.09 -0.05
CA LEU A 56 -97.48 33.87 -1.05
C LEU A 56 -96.12 33.72 -0.35
N SER A 57 -95.51 32.55 -0.49
CA SER A 57 -94.18 32.23 0.02
C SER A 57 -93.28 31.85 -1.15
N VAL A 58 -91.97 31.90 -0.94
CA VAL A 58 -91.02 31.29 -1.87
C VAL A 58 -91.27 29.79 -1.93
N ASP A 59 -91.31 29.25 -3.15
CA ASP A 59 -91.32 27.82 -3.40
C ASP A 59 -89.89 27.29 -3.35
N GLY A 60 -89.51 26.71 -2.22
CA GLY A 60 -88.19 26.09 -2.05
C GLY A 60 -87.90 24.99 -3.08
N THR A 61 -88.92 24.39 -3.71
CA THR A 61 -88.75 23.36 -4.74
C THR A 61 -88.52 23.94 -6.13
N ALA A 62 -88.94 25.18 -6.37
CA ALA A 62 -88.72 25.91 -7.63
C ALA A 62 -87.38 26.65 -7.68
N ILE A 63 -86.69 26.78 -6.54
CA ILE A 63 -85.28 27.17 -6.50
C ILE A 63 -84.48 25.99 -7.05
N THR A 64 -84.38 25.94 -8.38
CA THR A 64 -83.51 25.02 -9.10
C THR A 64 -82.37 25.85 -9.68
N GLY A 65 -81.15 25.63 -9.16
CA GLY A 65 -79.96 26.33 -9.65
C GLY A 65 -79.24 27.23 -8.66
N ASP A 66 -79.25 26.96 -7.35
CA ASP A 66 -78.06 27.28 -6.57
C ASP A 66 -77.10 26.09 -6.60
N GLY A 67 -75.81 26.35 -6.49
CA GLY A 67 -74.80 25.31 -6.45
C GLY A 67 -74.93 24.49 -5.18
N ASN A 68 -75.81 23.49 -5.18
CA ASN A 68 -75.83 22.46 -4.16
C ASN A 68 -74.43 21.84 -4.07
N ILE A 69 -73.84 21.91 -2.88
CA ILE A 69 -72.82 20.95 -2.46
C ILE A 69 -73.55 19.62 -2.29
N THR A 70 -73.65 18.81 -3.34
CA THR A 70 -74.01 17.40 -3.19
C THR A 70 -72.71 16.62 -2.96
N SER A 71 -72.39 16.34 -1.70
CA SER A 71 -71.32 15.42 -1.34
C SER A 71 -71.85 14.44 -0.30
N SER A 72 -71.48 13.17 -0.41
CA SER A 72 -71.66 12.19 0.68
C SER A 72 -70.80 12.52 1.91
N ASP A 73 -69.82 13.40 1.73
CA ASP A 73 -68.75 13.67 2.69
C ASP A 73 -68.86 15.08 3.32
N LEU A 74 -69.76 15.92 2.79
CA LEU A 74 -70.05 17.27 3.32
C LEU A 74 -71.49 17.35 3.82
N THR A 75 -71.68 17.72 5.09
CA THR A 75 -73.00 17.96 5.68
C THR A 75 -73.36 19.43 5.53
N VAL A 76 -74.56 19.75 5.03
CA VAL A 76 -75.07 21.12 4.87
C VAL A 76 -76.13 21.38 5.94
N GLY A 77 -75.88 22.35 6.84
CA GLY A 77 -76.84 22.80 7.87
C GLY A 77 -76.89 24.33 7.98
N GLY A 78 -77.93 24.88 8.62
CA GLY A 78 -78.08 26.33 8.82
C GLY A 78 -79.01 26.74 9.98
N ASP A 79 -78.99 28.03 10.30
CA ASP A 79 -79.63 28.68 11.47
C ASP A 79 -81.09 29.13 11.26
N LEU A 80 -81.73 29.62 12.34
CA LEU A 80 -83.11 30.09 12.35
C LEU A 80 -83.27 31.43 11.57
N ASN A 81 -83.74 31.33 10.32
CA ASN A 81 -84.27 32.36 9.40
C ASN A 81 -83.41 32.82 8.20
N ALA A 82 -82.39 32.08 7.79
CA ALA A 82 -82.02 32.13 6.37
C ALA A 82 -82.86 31.09 5.60
N LEU A 83 -82.91 31.11 4.25
CA LEU A 83 -83.43 29.90 3.59
C LEU A 83 -82.54 28.71 3.95
N LEU A 84 -81.21 28.93 3.96
CA LEU A 84 -80.16 28.16 4.62
C LEU A 84 -79.14 29.18 5.21
N GLY A 85 -78.79 29.08 6.51
CA GLY A 85 -78.05 30.05 7.37
C GLY A 85 -76.67 30.53 6.94
N ASP A 86 -75.82 30.89 7.92
CA ASP A 86 -74.37 30.84 7.73
C ASP A 86 -74.01 29.38 7.40
N VAL A 87 -73.64 29.12 6.15
CA VAL A 87 -73.28 27.76 5.72
C VAL A 87 -71.81 27.51 6.07
N THR A 88 -71.57 26.73 7.12
CA THR A 88 -70.23 26.22 7.42
C THR A 88 -69.97 24.98 6.57
N LEU A 89 -69.00 25.07 5.65
CA LEU A 89 -68.53 23.94 4.86
C LEU A 89 -67.37 23.29 5.61
N GLU A 90 -67.61 22.16 6.25
CA GLU A 90 -66.57 21.37 6.94
C GLU A 90 -66.32 20.07 6.20
N ILE A 91 -65.04 19.80 5.91
CA ILE A 91 -64.58 18.50 5.42
C ILE A 91 -64.63 17.54 6.61
N ALA A 92 -65.53 16.57 6.57
CA ALA A 92 -65.66 15.60 7.64
C ALA A 92 -64.34 14.83 7.88
N ALA A 93 -64.15 14.32 9.10
CA ALA A 93 -62.99 13.50 9.40
C ALA A 93 -62.95 12.26 8.47
N GLY A 94 -61.84 12.10 7.75
CA GLY A 94 -61.66 11.02 6.78
C GLY A 94 -62.32 11.23 5.42
N ALA A 95 -62.98 12.37 5.17
CA ALA A 95 -63.60 12.69 3.88
C ALA A 95 -62.58 12.81 2.74
N VAL A 96 -61.31 13.11 3.03
CA VAL A 96 -60.23 13.10 2.05
C VAL A 96 -59.52 11.76 2.12
N GLY A 97 -59.96 10.81 1.30
CA GLY A 97 -59.34 9.51 1.09
C GLY A 97 -58.41 9.50 -0.13
N ILE A 98 -58.24 8.31 -0.72
CA ILE A 98 -57.30 8.09 -1.83
C ILE A 98 -57.79 8.59 -3.19
N THR A 99 -59.07 8.97 -3.30
CA THR A 99 -59.70 9.41 -4.57
C THR A 99 -59.86 10.92 -4.66
N GLU A 100 -59.88 11.62 -3.53
CA GLU A 100 -60.15 13.05 -3.43
C GLU A 100 -58.91 13.91 -3.74
N LEU A 101 -57.72 13.31 -3.68
CA LEU A 101 -56.46 13.91 -4.09
C LEU A 101 -56.03 13.34 -5.44
N ALA A 102 -55.99 14.19 -6.46
CA ALA A 102 -55.39 13.83 -7.75
C ALA A 102 -53.89 13.51 -7.61
N ASP A 103 -53.34 12.77 -8.56
CA ASP A 103 -51.90 12.50 -8.59
C ASP A 103 -51.09 13.81 -8.63
N GLY A 104 -50.03 13.87 -7.81
CA GLY A 104 -49.23 15.08 -7.60
C GLY A 104 -49.93 16.23 -6.86
N ALA A 105 -51.18 16.08 -6.39
CA ALA A 105 -51.89 17.15 -5.67
C ALA A 105 -51.15 17.59 -4.39
N VAL A 106 -50.45 16.67 -3.72
CA VAL A 106 -49.60 16.95 -2.56
C VAL A 106 -48.14 17.08 -3.00
N THR A 107 -47.76 18.29 -3.40
CA THR A 107 -46.38 18.62 -3.80
C THR A 107 -45.49 18.81 -2.57
N SER A 108 -44.16 18.75 -2.73
CA SER A 108 -43.20 19.05 -1.68
C SER A 108 -43.44 20.42 -1.01
N ALA A 109 -43.81 21.46 -1.76
CA ALA A 109 -44.12 22.77 -1.19
C ALA A 109 -45.34 22.78 -0.22
N LYS A 110 -46.23 21.79 -0.31
CA LYS A 110 -47.38 21.60 0.60
C LYS A 110 -47.01 20.76 1.82
N ILE A 111 -45.90 20.03 1.78
CA ILE A 111 -45.35 19.25 2.88
C ILE A 111 -44.25 20.09 3.53
N VAL A 112 -44.61 20.83 4.58
CA VAL A 112 -43.63 21.66 5.31
C VAL A 112 -42.55 20.79 5.97
N ASP A 113 -41.39 21.39 6.28
CA ASP A 113 -40.29 20.69 6.96
C ASP A 113 -40.79 19.99 8.23
N LYS A 114 -40.36 18.72 8.40
CA LYS A 114 -40.76 17.84 9.52
C LYS A 114 -42.27 17.49 9.57
N ALA A 115 -43.04 17.79 8.53
CA ALA A 115 -44.44 17.38 8.47
C ALA A 115 -44.60 15.86 8.50
N ILE A 116 -43.65 15.10 7.92
CA ILE A 116 -43.61 13.65 8.01
C ILE A 116 -42.66 13.25 9.14
N THR A 117 -43.22 12.81 10.26
CA THR A 117 -42.49 12.27 11.42
C THR A 117 -42.31 10.77 11.26
N LEU A 118 -41.38 10.16 12.01
CA LEU A 118 -41.17 8.70 11.95
C LEU A 118 -42.46 7.90 12.20
N SER A 119 -43.31 8.36 13.13
CA SER A 119 -44.61 7.76 13.41
C SER A 119 -45.64 7.84 12.26
N LYS A 120 -45.33 8.57 11.17
CA LYS A 120 -46.16 8.67 9.96
C LYS A 120 -45.62 7.78 8.83
N LEU A 121 -44.51 7.10 9.06
CA LEU A 121 -43.94 6.09 8.18
C LEU A 121 -44.29 4.71 8.73
N GLU A 122 -44.37 3.70 7.87
CA GLU A 122 -44.58 2.32 8.29
C GLU A 122 -43.42 1.84 9.18
N ASP A 123 -43.74 1.13 10.27
CA ASP A 123 -42.73 0.55 11.15
C ASP A 123 -42.01 -0.62 10.47
N GLY A 124 -40.74 -0.81 10.83
CA GLY A 124 -40.00 -2.03 10.49
C GLY A 124 -40.64 -3.26 11.15
N THR A 125 -40.63 -4.39 10.46
CA THR A 125 -41.09 -5.69 10.97
C THR A 125 -39.97 -6.51 11.64
N SER A 126 -38.71 -6.09 11.52
CA SER A 126 -37.52 -6.72 12.10
C SER A 126 -36.42 -5.69 12.35
N ASP A 127 -35.54 -5.99 13.32
CA ASP A 127 -34.42 -5.11 13.66
C ASP A 127 -33.51 -4.88 12.45
N GLY A 128 -33.09 -3.63 12.26
CA GLY A 128 -32.15 -3.26 11.19
C GLY A 128 -32.75 -3.13 9.79
N GLN A 129 -34.07 -3.27 9.62
CA GLN A 129 -34.70 -3.03 8.31
C GLN A 129 -34.61 -1.56 7.87
N VAL A 130 -34.51 -1.34 6.56
CA VAL A 130 -34.52 -0.04 5.91
C VAL A 130 -35.54 -0.01 4.77
N MET A 131 -35.93 1.20 4.35
CA MET A 131 -36.80 1.38 3.17
C MET A 131 -35.95 1.45 1.90
N GLN A 132 -36.28 0.64 0.89
CA GLN A 132 -35.64 0.64 -0.41
C GLN A 132 -36.67 0.80 -1.52
N TRP A 133 -36.34 1.60 -2.54
CA TRP A 133 -37.13 1.72 -3.75
C TRP A 133 -36.95 0.47 -4.61
N ASP A 134 -38.02 -0.27 -4.85
CA ASP A 134 -38.06 -1.38 -5.79
C ASP A 134 -38.62 -0.88 -7.13
N ASN A 135 -37.73 -0.73 -8.11
CA ASN A 135 -38.11 -0.32 -9.46
C ASN A 135 -38.98 -1.37 -10.18
N GLY A 136 -38.89 -2.65 -9.80
CA GLY A 136 -39.68 -3.73 -10.39
C GLY A 136 -41.16 -3.63 -10.01
N THR A 137 -41.47 -3.22 -8.78
CA THR A 137 -42.83 -2.98 -8.30
C THR A 137 -43.23 -1.50 -8.29
N SER A 138 -42.29 -0.59 -8.60
CA SER A 138 -42.46 0.86 -8.50
C SER A 138 -42.98 1.30 -7.12
N SER A 139 -42.45 0.68 -6.06
CA SER A 139 -42.90 0.91 -4.69
C SER A 139 -41.74 0.92 -3.70
N TRP A 140 -41.95 1.57 -2.55
CA TRP A 140 -41.02 1.48 -1.42
C TRP A 140 -41.31 0.20 -0.63
N THR A 141 -40.28 -0.62 -0.40
CA THR A 141 -40.37 -1.87 0.36
C THR A 141 -39.44 -1.85 1.56
N LEU A 142 -39.80 -2.55 2.63
CA LEU A 142 -38.90 -2.81 3.76
C LEU A 142 -37.96 -3.96 3.42
N VAL A 143 -36.65 -3.74 3.58
CA VAL A 143 -35.62 -4.74 3.31
C VAL A 143 -34.66 -4.83 4.49
N ASP A 144 -34.11 -6.01 4.72
CA ASP A 144 -33.01 -6.17 5.68
C ASP A 144 -31.79 -5.38 5.17
N LEU A 145 -31.14 -4.61 6.04
CA LEU A 145 -29.96 -3.83 5.68
C LEU A 145 -28.84 -4.72 5.11
N GLY A 146 -28.72 -5.97 5.58
CA GLY A 146 -27.78 -6.95 5.03
C GLY A 146 -28.11 -7.44 3.61
N SER A 147 -29.36 -7.25 3.16
CA SER A 147 -29.82 -7.60 1.80
C SER A 147 -29.77 -6.43 0.81
N VAL A 148 -29.57 -5.21 1.31
CA VAL A 148 -29.37 -4.03 0.47
C VAL A 148 -28.05 -4.21 -0.26
N THR A 149 -28.14 -4.50 -1.54
CA THR A 149 -27.01 -4.41 -2.45
C THR A 149 -26.72 -2.93 -2.69
N VAL A 150 -25.87 -2.36 -1.84
CA VAL A 150 -25.26 -1.06 -2.13
C VAL A 150 -24.42 -1.27 -3.38
N THR A 151 -24.88 -0.79 -4.53
CA THR A 151 -24.01 -0.73 -5.70
C THR A 151 -23.07 0.44 -5.47
N GLU A 152 -21.91 0.22 -4.85
CA GLU A 152 -20.77 1.07 -5.17
C GLU A 152 -20.23 0.60 -6.53
N ASN A 153 -19.13 1.17 -6.99
CA ASN A 153 -18.42 0.48 -8.06
C ASN A 153 -18.01 -0.96 -7.63
N ASP A 154 -18.05 -1.25 -6.31
CA ASP A 154 -18.11 -2.59 -5.67
C ASP A 154 -19.05 -2.77 -4.44
N GLY A 155 -19.28 -1.82 -3.53
CA GLY A 155 -20.47 -1.86 -2.64
C GLY A 155 -20.24 -1.98 -1.14
N VAL A 156 -19.01 -1.93 -0.64
CA VAL A 156 -18.66 -2.48 0.67
C VAL A 156 -17.81 -1.56 1.55
N ILE A 157 -18.24 -1.48 2.82
CA ILE A 157 -17.40 -1.04 3.93
C ILE A 157 -16.36 -2.12 4.24
N GLY A 158 -15.14 -1.92 3.77
CA GLY A 158 -13.97 -2.70 4.17
C GLY A 158 -13.25 -3.39 3.03
N ASN A 159 -12.46 -2.64 2.28
CA ASN A 159 -11.11 -3.04 1.83
C ASN A 159 -10.92 -4.28 0.95
N GLU A 160 -11.83 -4.65 0.07
CA GLU A 160 -11.69 -5.85 -0.75
C GLU A 160 -10.40 -5.82 -1.58
N VAL A 161 -9.38 -6.52 -1.09
CA VAL A 161 -8.19 -6.86 -1.87
C VAL A 161 -8.67 -7.81 -2.94
N VAL A 162 -8.97 -7.30 -4.14
CA VAL A 162 -9.50 -8.05 -5.30
C VAL A 162 -8.48 -9.03 -5.91
N GLY A 163 -7.23 -8.94 -5.49
CA GLY A 163 -6.14 -9.86 -5.79
C GLY A 163 -4.81 -9.20 -5.49
N ALA A 164 -3.72 -9.96 -5.61
CA ALA A 164 -2.40 -9.36 -5.65
C ALA A 164 -2.10 -8.86 -7.07
N THR A 165 -1.44 -7.71 -7.15
CA THR A 165 -0.93 -7.18 -8.43
C THR A 165 0.27 -7.99 -8.93
N ASP A 166 1.08 -8.48 -8.00
CA ASP A 166 2.25 -9.31 -8.25
C ASP A 166 1.93 -10.78 -7.97
N GLY A 167 2.46 -11.69 -8.79
CA GLY A 167 2.23 -13.14 -8.66
C GLY A 167 2.92 -13.76 -7.45
N THR A 168 3.92 -13.07 -6.88
CA THR A 168 4.61 -13.51 -5.67
C THR A 168 3.82 -13.23 -4.39
N LEU A 169 2.80 -12.38 -4.44
CA LEU A 169 1.83 -12.21 -3.37
C LEU A 169 0.57 -13.01 -3.73
N ILE A 170 0.09 -13.85 -2.83
CA ILE A 170 -1.07 -14.71 -3.03
C ILE A 170 -2.17 -14.33 -2.05
N ARG A 171 -3.40 -14.26 -2.56
CA ARG A 171 -4.60 -14.08 -1.73
C ARG A 171 -5.28 -15.44 -1.53
N SER A 172 -5.52 -15.80 -0.28
CA SER A 172 -6.23 -17.01 0.12
C SER A 172 -7.48 -16.65 0.95
N GLY A 173 -8.38 -17.61 1.15
CA GLY A 173 -9.65 -17.43 1.88
C GLY A 173 -10.85 -17.16 0.99
N SER A 174 -12.05 -17.12 1.58
CA SER A 174 -13.32 -16.97 0.85
C SER A 174 -14.03 -15.63 1.11
N GLY A 175 -13.39 -14.70 1.85
CA GLY A 175 -13.97 -13.41 2.22
C GLY A 175 -15.10 -13.50 3.25
N THR A 176 -15.23 -14.61 3.97
CA THR A 176 -16.26 -14.79 5.01
C THR A 176 -15.68 -14.49 6.40
N THR A 177 -16.53 -14.28 7.41
CA THR A 177 -16.08 -14.11 8.80
C THR A 177 -15.29 -15.31 9.34
N ILE A 178 -15.56 -16.51 8.83
CA ILE A 178 -14.88 -17.77 9.20
C ILE A 178 -13.63 -18.01 8.35
N SER A 179 -13.62 -17.55 7.10
CA SER A 179 -12.48 -17.64 6.18
C SER A 179 -12.22 -16.28 5.55
N PRO A 180 -11.61 -15.35 6.29
CA PRO A 180 -11.31 -14.02 5.78
C PRO A 180 -10.25 -14.11 4.68
N TYR A 181 -10.19 -13.10 3.82
CA TYR A 181 -9.08 -13.01 2.88
C TYR A 181 -7.78 -12.74 3.63
N THR A 182 -6.76 -13.57 3.38
CA THR A 182 -5.40 -13.36 3.87
C THR A 182 -4.46 -13.18 2.68
N LEU A 183 -3.46 -12.31 2.85
CA LEU A 183 -2.35 -12.18 1.91
C LEU A 183 -1.13 -12.89 2.48
N ASP A 184 -0.44 -13.63 1.63
CA ASP A 184 0.84 -14.26 1.94
C ASP A 184 1.76 -14.15 0.73
N VAL A 185 3.05 -14.34 0.92
CA VAL A 185 4.00 -14.48 -0.18
C VAL A 185 3.97 -15.95 -0.64
N SER A 186 3.99 -16.19 -1.94
CA SER A 186 4.09 -17.55 -2.49
C SER A 186 5.38 -18.22 -2.02
N ALA A 187 5.41 -19.57 -2.04
CA ALA A 187 6.66 -20.29 -1.91
C ALA A 187 7.68 -19.75 -2.94
N ASP A 188 8.91 -19.49 -2.49
CA ASP A 188 9.98 -18.86 -3.27
C ASP A 188 9.61 -17.50 -3.89
N GLY A 189 8.57 -16.83 -3.39
CA GLY A 189 8.07 -15.57 -3.93
C GLY A 189 8.96 -14.36 -3.65
N ILE A 190 9.96 -14.48 -2.77
CA ILE A 190 10.98 -13.44 -2.62
C ILE A 190 12.16 -13.79 -3.53
N THR A 191 12.13 -13.26 -4.74
CA THR A 191 13.17 -13.43 -5.76
C THR A 191 14.03 -12.16 -5.86
N ASN A 192 14.95 -12.14 -6.83
CA ASN A 192 15.74 -10.93 -7.14
C ASN A 192 14.88 -9.76 -7.66
N ALA A 193 13.64 -10.00 -8.12
CA ALA A 193 12.74 -8.92 -8.51
C ALA A 193 12.21 -8.16 -7.27
N GLU A 194 12.00 -8.88 -6.17
CA GLU A 194 11.54 -8.34 -4.89
C GLU A 194 12.70 -7.82 -4.01
N LEU A 195 13.93 -8.30 -4.24
CA LEU A 195 15.14 -7.85 -3.55
C LEU A 195 15.98 -6.91 -4.42
N ALA A 196 15.85 -5.60 -4.18
CA ALA A 196 16.69 -4.59 -4.83
C ALA A 196 18.19 -4.73 -4.49
N ASP A 197 19.06 -4.10 -5.29
CA ASP A 197 20.49 -4.02 -5.00
C ASP A 197 20.75 -3.46 -3.60
N ASN A 198 21.54 -4.18 -2.79
CA ASN A 198 21.82 -3.86 -1.39
C ASN A 198 20.60 -3.92 -0.44
N ALA A 199 19.48 -4.54 -0.83
CA ALA A 199 18.33 -4.73 0.05
C ALA A 199 18.65 -5.62 1.26
N VAL A 200 19.55 -6.60 1.07
CA VAL A 200 20.05 -7.47 2.15
C VAL A 200 21.27 -6.81 2.81
N GLN A 201 21.05 -6.24 3.98
CA GLN A 201 22.08 -5.64 4.84
C GLN A 201 22.64 -6.68 5.83
N THR A 202 23.66 -6.29 6.59
CA THR A 202 24.35 -7.19 7.52
C THR A 202 23.44 -7.76 8.61
N GLU A 203 22.38 -7.06 8.97
CA GLU A 203 21.42 -7.48 10.00
C GLU A 203 20.43 -8.52 9.46
N ASN A 204 20.27 -8.60 8.13
CA ASN A 204 19.44 -9.61 7.48
C ASN A 204 20.14 -10.98 7.40
N ILE A 205 21.46 -11.01 7.62
CA ILE A 205 22.28 -12.22 7.60
C ILE A 205 22.56 -12.63 9.04
N LEU A 206 22.10 -13.82 9.45
CA LEU A 206 22.39 -14.35 10.77
C LEU A 206 23.90 -14.47 10.98
N SER A 207 24.46 -13.77 11.98
CA SER A 207 25.89 -13.81 12.28
C SER A 207 26.37 -15.22 12.63
N GLY A 208 27.49 -15.64 12.04
CA GLY A 208 28.21 -16.85 12.44
C GLY A 208 29.01 -16.71 13.74
N GLY A 209 29.05 -15.51 14.34
CA GLY A 209 29.95 -15.16 15.44
C GLY A 209 31.16 -14.36 14.97
N THR A 210 32.11 -14.13 15.88
CA THR A 210 33.37 -13.43 15.58
C THR A 210 34.23 -14.24 14.61
N ASP A 211 34.87 -13.52 13.68
CA ASP A 211 35.83 -14.06 12.71
C ASP A 211 35.31 -15.25 11.89
N LYS A 212 34.03 -15.21 11.53
CA LYS A 212 33.44 -16.15 10.58
C LYS A 212 33.31 -15.55 9.19
N VAL A 213 33.40 -16.40 8.18
CA VAL A 213 33.13 -16.06 6.78
C VAL A 213 32.06 -17.00 6.26
N LEU A 214 31.07 -16.44 5.57
CA LEU A 214 30.02 -17.21 4.92
C LEU A 214 30.57 -17.72 3.60
N VAL A 215 30.59 -19.04 3.43
CA VAL A 215 31.09 -19.70 2.22
C VAL A 215 30.07 -20.71 1.72
N THR A 216 30.28 -21.20 0.51
CA THR A 216 29.59 -22.37 -0.03
C THR A 216 30.55 -23.54 -0.16
N ASP A 217 30.12 -24.73 0.25
CA ASP A 217 30.90 -25.96 0.04
C ASP A 217 30.88 -26.41 -1.45
N ALA A 218 31.53 -27.53 -1.75
CA ALA A 218 31.58 -28.09 -3.10
C ALA A 218 30.20 -28.57 -3.64
N LEU A 219 29.20 -28.69 -2.77
CA LEU A 219 27.82 -29.06 -3.11
C LEU A 219 26.89 -27.83 -3.18
N GLY A 220 27.39 -26.63 -2.87
CA GLY A 220 26.64 -25.38 -2.84
C GLY A 220 25.92 -25.11 -1.51
N THR A 221 26.16 -25.90 -0.46
CA THR A 221 25.60 -25.65 0.88
C THR A 221 26.27 -24.42 1.47
N VAL A 222 25.47 -23.48 1.94
CA VAL A 222 25.97 -22.27 2.62
C VAL A 222 26.31 -22.60 4.08
N GLU A 223 27.54 -22.30 4.50
CA GLU A 223 28.00 -22.48 5.88
C GLU A 223 28.90 -21.34 6.38
N TRP A 224 28.90 -21.12 7.70
CA TRP A 224 29.86 -20.23 8.35
C TRP A 224 31.12 -21.01 8.71
N ILE A 225 32.24 -20.69 8.08
CA ILE A 225 33.55 -21.23 8.46
C ILE A 225 34.35 -20.22 9.26
N ASP A 226 35.31 -20.70 10.03
CA ASP A 226 36.29 -19.84 10.65
C ASP A 226 37.14 -19.13 9.58
N LYS A 227 37.37 -17.82 9.74
CA LYS A 227 38.21 -17.04 8.83
C LYS A 227 39.62 -17.64 8.70
N THR A 228 40.08 -18.37 9.72
CA THR A 228 41.37 -19.10 9.71
C THR A 228 41.47 -20.23 8.67
N PHE A 229 40.37 -20.63 8.03
CA PHE A 229 40.42 -21.58 6.91
C PHE A 229 40.75 -20.90 5.58
N LEU A 230 40.63 -19.58 5.49
CA LEU A 230 40.91 -18.80 4.28
C LEU A 230 42.29 -18.13 4.29
N ASN A 231 42.96 -18.04 5.45
CA ASN A 231 44.28 -17.43 5.60
C ASN A 231 45.41 -18.48 5.58
N THR A 232 45.39 -19.38 4.59
CA THR A 232 46.51 -20.31 4.37
C THR A 232 47.81 -19.59 3.93
N ASP A 233 47.84 -18.26 3.89
CA ASP A 233 49.00 -17.43 3.55
C ASP A 233 49.80 -16.96 4.77
N GLU A 234 49.38 -17.31 6.00
CA GLU A 234 50.25 -17.34 7.19
C GLU A 234 51.14 -18.58 7.12
N GLN A 235 52.04 -18.57 6.13
CA GLN A 235 53.06 -19.59 5.91
C GLN A 235 54.41 -19.01 6.34
N ASP A 236 54.57 -18.76 7.64
CA ASP A 236 55.86 -18.36 8.17
C ASP A 236 56.91 -19.46 7.92
N LEU A 237 58.17 -19.07 7.73
CA LEU A 237 59.28 -20.02 7.69
C LEU A 237 59.58 -20.48 9.12
N THR A 238 59.14 -21.69 9.46
CA THR A 238 59.28 -22.23 10.81
C THR A 238 60.69 -22.71 11.10
N SER A 239 61.44 -23.17 10.08
CA SER A 239 62.86 -23.50 10.19
C SER A 239 63.58 -23.57 8.85
N ALA A 240 64.91 -23.45 8.89
CA ALA A 240 65.81 -23.68 7.77
C ALA A 240 66.93 -24.61 8.23
N THR A 241 66.94 -25.85 7.72
CA THR A 241 67.91 -26.89 8.11
C THR A 241 68.77 -27.28 6.93
N LEU A 242 70.09 -27.12 7.07
CA LEU A 242 71.06 -27.61 6.10
C LEU A 242 71.56 -28.99 6.50
N THR A 243 71.39 -29.97 5.62
CA THR A 243 71.89 -31.35 5.81
C THR A 243 72.63 -31.79 4.56
N GLY A 244 73.96 -31.96 4.67
CA GLY A 244 74.82 -32.09 3.50
C GLY A 244 74.68 -30.86 2.59
N THR A 245 74.27 -31.07 1.34
CA THR A 245 74.02 -30.01 0.35
C THR A 245 72.53 -29.66 0.20
N SER A 246 71.65 -30.21 1.02
CA SER A 246 70.21 -29.99 0.93
C SER A 246 69.76 -29.02 2.01
N LEU A 247 69.22 -27.87 1.60
CA LEU A 247 68.55 -26.93 2.47
C LEU A 247 67.06 -27.25 2.48
N GLU A 248 66.57 -27.78 3.59
CA GLU A 248 65.15 -27.93 3.84
C GLU A 248 64.60 -26.67 4.51
N ILE A 249 63.58 -26.09 3.90
CA ILE A 249 62.82 -24.97 4.45
C ILE A 249 61.47 -25.50 4.88
N ALA A 250 61.20 -25.47 6.18
CA ALA A 250 59.90 -25.82 6.74
C ALA A 250 58.99 -24.60 6.69
N ILE A 251 57.78 -24.80 6.20
CA ILE A 251 56.78 -23.75 5.99
C ILE A 251 55.58 -24.07 6.90
N GLU A 252 55.09 -23.08 7.64
CA GLU A 252 53.91 -23.25 8.49
C GLU A 252 52.71 -23.72 7.66
N ASN A 253 52.01 -24.76 8.14
CA ASN A 253 50.85 -25.36 7.46
C ASN A 253 51.12 -25.87 6.02
N GLY A 254 52.40 -26.08 5.65
CA GLY A 254 52.81 -26.59 4.34
C GLY A 254 53.73 -27.82 4.44
N ALA A 255 53.91 -28.52 3.32
CA ALA A 255 54.96 -29.53 3.23
C ALA A 255 56.33 -28.82 3.12
N PRO A 256 57.38 -29.29 3.83
CA PRO A 256 58.72 -28.73 3.69
C PRO A 256 59.22 -28.78 2.25
N VAL A 257 59.96 -27.75 1.84
CA VAL A 257 60.57 -27.65 0.51
C VAL A 257 62.08 -27.84 0.63
N THR A 258 62.63 -28.76 -0.15
CA THR A 258 64.08 -29.00 -0.19
C THR A 258 64.70 -28.34 -1.41
N VAL A 259 65.68 -27.47 -1.18
CA VAL A 259 66.52 -26.86 -2.21
C VAL A 259 67.87 -27.57 -2.24
N ASN A 260 68.25 -28.11 -3.39
CA ASN A 260 69.57 -28.68 -3.59
C ASN A 260 70.59 -27.57 -3.87
N LEU A 261 71.53 -27.38 -2.94
CA LEU A 261 72.63 -26.42 -3.02
C LEU A 261 73.95 -27.06 -3.49
N ALA A 262 73.94 -28.32 -3.95
CA ALA A 262 75.14 -29.02 -4.42
C ALA A 262 75.83 -28.31 -5.60
N SER A 263 75.14 -27.41 -6.31
CA SER A 263 75.76 -26.62 -7.38
C SER A 263 76.46 -25.34 -6.89
N LEU A 264 76.32 -24.99 -5.61
CA LEU A 264 76.93 -23.79 -5.00
C LEU A 264 78.20 -24.11 -4.20
N VAL A 265 78.53 -25.40 -4.03
CA VAL A 265 79.88 -25.83 -3.64
C VAL A 265 80.79 -25.69 -4.87
N ASP A 266 81.16 -24.45 -5.16
CA ASP A 266 82.00 -24.09 -6.30
C ASP A 266 83.48 -24.13 -5.91
N ASP A 267 84.01 -25.36 -5.80
CA ASP A 267 85.36 -25.70 -6.23
C ASP A 267 85.33 -26.81 -7.30
N ALA A 268 84.33 -26.76 -8.19
CA ALA A 268 84.17 -27.52 -9.45
C ALA A 268 84.28 -29.08 -9.44
N ASP A 269 84.86 -29.73 -8.44
CA ASP A 269 84.96 -31.20 -8.37
C ASP A 269 84.74 -31.82 -6.97
N SER A 270 84.55 -31.01 -5.91
CA SER A 270 84.11 -31.47 -4.59
C SER A 270 85.06 -32.48 -3.92
N ASP A 271 86.36 -32.47 -4.27
CA ASP A 271 87.41 -33.32 -3.68
C ASP A 271 88.35 -32.52 -2.74
N PRO A 272 88.28 -32.73 -1.40
CA PRO A 272 89.03 -31.97 -0.39
C PRO A 272 90.52 -32.36 -0.29
N THR A 273 91.12 -32.84 -1.38
CA THR A 273 92.53 -33.31 -1.41
C THR A 273 93.39 -32.66 -2.49
N ASN A 274 92.81 -31.82 -3.36
CA ASN A 274 93.51 -31.20 -4.50
C ASN A 274 93.88 -29.71 -4.27
N GLU A 275 93.97 -29.26 -3.02
CA GLU A 275 94.36 -27.89 -2.67
C GLU A 275 95.84 -27.63 -3.05
N TYR A 276 95.99 -27.01 -4.21
CA TYR A 276 97.11 -26.89 -5.15
C TYR A 276 98.58 -26.81 -4.70
N ASN A 277 98.98 -26.81 -3.43
CA ASN A 277 100.38 -27.08 -3.05
C ASN A 277 100.44 -27.81 -1.70
N THR A 278 100.81 -29.09 -1.72
CA THR A 278 100.75 -29.96 -0.54
C THR A 278 102.12 -30.23 0.10
N GLY A 279 103.22 -29.86 -0.58
CA GLY A 279 104.56 -30.02 -0.03
C GLY A 279 105.64 -29.25 -0.78
N ILE A 280 106.68 -28.84 -0.05
CA ILE A 280 107.91 -28.24 -0.59
C ILE A 280 109.12 -29.00 -0.02
N SER A 281 110.05 -29.40 -0.88
CA SER A 281 111.23 -30.21 -0.55
C SER A 281 112.49 -29.73 -1.28
N PHE A 282 113.65 -29.80 -0.63
CA PHE A 282 114.96 -29.49 -1.23
C PHE A 282 115.96 -30.60 -0.93
N ASP A 283 116.59 -31.15 -1.97
CA ASP A 283 117.51 -32.30 -1.88
C ASP A 283 119.00 -31.95 -2.03
N GLY A 284 119.32 -30.66 -1.96
CA GLY A 284 120.67 -30.13 -2.15
C GLY A 284 120.94 -29.63 -3.57
N ALA A 285 120.18 -30.08 -4.58
CA ALA A 285 120.28 -29.59 -5.95
C ALA A 285 118.95 -29.07 -6.52
N ASN A 286 117.82 -29.67 -6.15
CA ASN A 286 116.50 -29.34 -6.70
C ASN A 286 115.51 -28.91 -5.64
N LEU A 287 114.76 -27.85 -5.93
CA LEU A 287 113.52 -27.51 -5.21
C LEU A 287 112.36 -28.22 -5.89
N THR A 288 111.64 -29.04 -5.15
CA THR A 288 110.43 -29.72 -5.62
C THR A 288 109.21 -29.16 -4.89
N VAL A 289 108.21 -28.74 -5.66
CA VAL A 289 106.88 -28.38 -5.18
C VAL A 289 105.92 -29.46 -5.66
N THR A 290 105.14 -30.00 -4.74
CA THR A 290 104.12 -31.02 -5.04
C THR A 290 102.74 -30.37 -5.09
N ASP A 291 102.11 -30.40 -6.27
CA ASP A 291 100.73 -29.96 -6.50
C ASP A 291 99.82 -31.14 -6.91
N GLY A 292 98.52 -30.88 -7.11
CA GLY A 292 97.54 -31.90 -7.53
C GLY A 292 97.82 -32.51 -8.91
N GLY A 293 98.69 -31.90 -9.72
CA GLY A 293 99.20 -32.43 -10.98
C GLY A 293 100.52 -33.19 -10.87
N GLY A 294 101.10 -33.29 -9.68
CA GLY A 294 102.33 -34.03 -9.38
C GLY A 294 103.48 -33.15 -8.90
N ASN A 295 104.70 -33.71 -8.95
CA ASN A 295 105.89 -32.98 -8.52
C ASN A 295 106.42 -32.11 -9.66
N GLN A 296 106.49 -30.80 -9.42
CA GLN A 296 107.24 -29.87 -10.25
C GLN A 296 108.61 -29.62 -9.59
N THR A 297 109.66 -30.08 -10.25
CA THR A 297 111.03 -30.00 -9.75
C THR A 297 111.84 -29.04 -10.60
N ILE A 298 112.46 -28.06 -9.95
CA ILE A 298 113.38 -27.12 -10.58
C ILE A 298 114.78 -27.25 -9.95
N ASN A 299 115.79 -27.39 -10.80
CA ASN A 299 117.18 -27.41 -10.36
C ASN A 299 117.64 -26.01 -9.98
N ILE A 300 118.05 -25.84 -8.73
CA ILE A 300 118.55 -24.59 -8.16
C ILE A 300 120.00 -24.73 -7.66
N SER A 301 120.73 -25.76 -8.06
CA SER A 301 122.16 -25.91 -7.74
C SER A 301 123.03 -24.76 -8.27
N GLY A 302 122.55 -24.02 -9.28
CA GLY A 302 123.25 -22.83 -9.80
C GLY A 302 123.25 -21.62 -8.86
N VAL A 303 122.51 -21.65 -7.74
CA VAL A 303 122.43 -20.52 -6.80
C VAL A 303 123.38 -20.64 -5.60
N ASN A 304 124.20 -21.70 -5.49
CA ASN A 304 125.18 -21.89 -4.39
C ASN A 304 126.64 -22.08 -4.88
N THR A 305 127.19 -21.11 -5.62
CA THR A 305 128.55 -21.22 -6.19
C THR A 305 129.71 -20.97 -5.21
N ASP A 306 129.57 -21.18 -3.90
CA ASP A 306 130.70 -21.03 -2.95
C ASP A 306 131.56 -22.30 -2.95
N THR A 307 132.72 -22.26 -3.63
CA THR A 307 133.67 -23.39 -3.69
C THR A 307 134.86 -23.08 -2.78
N GLN A 308 134.88 -23.65 -1.59
CA GLN A 308 135.88 -23.37 -0.54
C GLN A 308 137.14 -24.23 -0.71
N ASP A 309 137.80 -24.13 -1.86
CA ASP A 309 139.04 -24.87 -2.12
C ASP A 309 140.19 -24.25 -1.31
N LEU A 310 140.80 -25.04 -0.42
CA LEU A 310 141.90 -24.63 0.44
C LEU A 310 143.21 -25.13 -0.16
N SER A 311 144.04 -24.20 -0.67
CA SER A 311 145.38 -24.53 -1.16
C SER A 311 146.43 -24.11 -0.13
N ILE A 312 147.34 -25.03 0.20
CA ILE A 312 148.57 -24.74 0.94
C ILE A 312 149.69 -24.50 -0.08
N ASP A 313 150.45 -23.42 0.11
CA ASP A 313 151.59 -23.11 -0.75
C ASP A 313 152.68 -24.19 -0.64
N ALA A 314 153.55 -24.29 -1.65
CA ALA A 314 154.58 -25.33 -1.71
C ALA A 314 155.61 -25.28 -0.55
N THR A 315 155.58 -24.22 0.27
CA THR A 315 156.42 -24.07 1.46
C THR A 315 155.73 -24.53 2.75
N GLY A 316 154.43 -24.83 2.70
CA GLY A 316 153.65 -25.35 3.82
C GLY A 316 153.25 -24.29 4.86
N LYS A 317 153.37 -22.99 4.55
CA LYS A 317 153.22 -21.90 5.55
C LYS A 317 152.04 -20.96 5.31
N ILE A 318 151.41 -20.99 4.14
CA ILE A 318 150.26 -20.14 3.82
C ILE A 318 149.09 -21.00 3.33
N ILE A 319 147.94 -20.88 4.00
CA ILE A 319 146.65 -21.33 3.47
C ILE A 319 146.02 -20.15 2.73
N SER A 320 145.75 -20.33 1.44
CA SER A 320 145.05 -19.34 0.61
C SER A 320 143.65 -19.83 0.27
N LEU A 321 142.65 -18.98 0.49
CA LEU A 321 141.28 -19.15 0.00
C LEU A 321 141.19 -18.57 -1.41
N VAL A 322 140.50 -19.25 -2.33
CA VAL A 322 140.44 -18.87 -3.76
C VAL A 322 139.87 -17.45 -3.99
N ASP A 323 139.08 -16.93 -3.03
CA ASP A 323 138.48 -15.59 -3.07
C ASP A 323 138.93 -14.63 -1.95
N GLY A 324 140.25 -14.61 -1.67
CA GLY A 324 140.91 -13.36 -1.25
C GLY A 324 141.17 -13.16 0.25
N GLY A 325 141.04 -14.20 1.08
CA GLY A 325 141.54 -14.22 2.45
C GLY A 325 142.77 -15.13 2.59
N SER A 326 143.82 -14.66 3.26
CA SER A 326 144.97 -15.50 3.66
C SER A 326 145.16 -15.45 5.18
N VAL A 327 145.42 -16.60 5.79
CA VAL A 327 145.87 -16.70 7.19
C VAL A 327 147.34 -17.08 7.19
N THR A 328 148.18 -16.25 7.80
CA THR A 328 149.61 -16.53 7.98
C THR A 328 149.79 -17.38 9.23
N ILE A 329 150.42 -18.56 9.09
CA ILE A 329 150.78 -19.42 10.22
C ILE A 329 152.22 -19.09 10.60
N ASN A 330 152.45 -18.56 11.80
CA ASN A 330 153.81 -18.26 12.26
C ASN A 330 154.48 -19.57 12.73
N ALA A 331 155.59 -19.94 12.13
CA ALA A 331 156.26 -21.22 12.36
C ALA A 331 157.02 -21.32 13.69
N ASP A 332 156.97 -20.28 14.53
CA ASP A 332 157.51 -20.26 15.91
C ASP A 332 156.43 -20.51 16.99
N ASP A 333 155.15 -20.62 16.62
CA ASP A 333 154.06 -20.94 17.56
C ASP A 333 153.65 -22.42 17.42
N ALA A 334 154.44 -23.29 18.05
CA ALA A 334 153.95 -24.54 18.64
C ALA A 334 153.92 -24.37 20.17
#